data_AF-A0A358PIY6-F1
#
_entry.id   AF-A0A358PIY6-F1
#
_cell.length_a   1.000
_cell.length_b   1.000
_cell.length_c   1.000
_cell.angle_alpha   90.00
_cell.angle_beta   90.00
_cell.angle_gamma   90.00
#
_symmetry.space_group_name_H-M   'P 1'
#
loop_
_entity.id
_entity.type
_entity.pdbx_description
1 polymer ?
#
loop_
_entity_poly.entity_id
_entity_poly.type
_entity_poly.pdbx_seq_one_letter_code
_entity_poly.pdbx_strand_id
1 'polypeptide(L)'
;CENSDPYKLCAALRNLDYEVMQKISKIILFDDVHTVNAWKILEYSVKIPVEHIMTERVKQNKSLVDIQLTARACQEHYQNQVDSFVIVSSDSDYWGLISSLSDARFLVMIEREKCGPDMKAALADSGIFYCYLDDFYSGNAEDIKLNALFQEMYRWIDDSIKLNVNEMLDAALRNTRLEMSAAERKQFYEKHIRNMSLVIDDDGNVSIELKRK
;
A
#
# COMPACT_ATOMS: atom_id res chain seq x y z
N CYS A 1 2.39 -1.92 11.69
CA CYS A 1 2.00 -0.78 10.82
C CYS A 1 1.52 0.46 11.58
N GLU A 2 1.21 0.37 12.88
CA GLU A 2 0.69 1.48 13.70
C GLU A 2 1.72 2.61 13.96
N ASN A 3 3.02 2.29 14.00
CA ASN A 3 4.07 3.21 14.46
C ASN A 3 5.14 3.59 13.42
N SER A 4 4.90 3.28 12.14
CA SER A 4 5.88 3.49 11.05
C SER A 4 5.23 4.21 9.86
N ASP A 5 6.00 5.04 9.16
CA ASP A 5 5.56 5.71 7.93
C ASP A 5 5.73 4.79 6.70
N PRO A 6 4.63 4.40 6.00
CA PRO A 6 4.70 3.52 4.84
C PRO A 6 5.50 4.11 3.68
N TYR A 7 5.50 5.43 3.51
CA TYR A 7 6.22 6.11 2.45
C TYR A 7 7.73 6.14 2.72
N LYS A 8 8.13 6.30 3.99
CA LYS A 8 9.56 6.22 4.36
C LYS A 8 10.10 4.81 4.17
N LEU A 9 9.36 3.78 4.55
CA LEU A 9 9.77 2.39 4.29
C LEU A 9 9.83 2.11 2.80
N CYS A 10 8.82 2.54 2.03
CA CYS A 10 8.81 2.37 0.58
C CYS A 10 10.02 3.05 -0.08
N ALA A 11 10.37 4.28 0.31
CA ALA A 11 11.55 4.97 -0.17
C ALA A 11 12.84 4.21 0.17
N ALA A 12 12.98 3.73 1.41
CA ALA A 12 14.13 2.93 1.83
C ALA A 12 14.30 1.67 0.99
N LEU A 13 13.21 0.91 0.76
CA LEU A 13 13.24 -0.32 -0.01
C LEU A 13 13.52 -0.07 -1.50
N ARG A 14 12.97 0.99 -2.09
CA ARG A 14 13.21 1.35 -3.51
C ARG A 14 14.65 1.79 -3.79
N ASN A 15 15.35 2.28 -2.78
CA ASN A 15 16.74 2.70 -2.88
C ASN A 15 17.73 1.56 -2.61
N LEU A 16 17.26 0.34 -2.31
CA LEU A 16 18.14 -0.81 -2.19
C LEU A 16 18.64 -1.27 -3.56
N ASP A 17 19.93 -1.60 -3.63
CA ASP A 17 20.49 -2.26 -4.80
C ASP A 17 19.76 -3.58 -5.06
N TYR A 18 19.65 -3.95 -6.34
CA TYR A 18 18.92 -5.14 -6.77
C TYR A 18 19.40 -6.41 -6.03
N GLU A 19 20.71 -6.57 -5.84
CA GLU A 19 21.29 -7.72 -5.14
C GLU A 19 20.90 -7.80 -3.66
N VAL A 20 20.72 -6.65 -3.00
CA VAL A 20 20.29 -6.59 -1.59
C VAL A 20 18.79 -6.88 -1.51
N MET A 21 18.01 -6.30 -2.42
CA MET A 21 16.57 -6.52 -2.49
C MET A 21 16.21 -8.00 -2.69
N GLN A 22 16.99 -8.75 -3.49
CA GLN A 22 16.78 -10.18 -3.70
C GLN A 22 17.00 -11.06 -2.44
N LYS A 23 17.65 -10.53 -1.40
CA LYS A 23 17.83 -11.25 -0.13
C LYS A 23 16.57 -11.19 0.75
N ILE A 24 15.65 -10.27 0.47
CA ILE A 24 14.40 -10.15 1.21
C ILE A 24 13.38 -11.12 0.62
N SER A 25 13.10 -12.20 1.35
CA SER A 25 12.18 -13.25 0.89
C SER A 25 10.72 -12.82 0.91
N LYS A 26 10.31 -12.02 1.91
CA LYS A 26 8.95 -11.48 2.04
C LYS A 26 8.90 -10.31 3.03
N ILE A 27 7.84 -9.51 2.91
CA ILE A 27 7.43 -8.49 3.87
C ILE A 27 6.13 -8.96 4.50
N ILE A 28 6.05 -8.98 5.84
CA ILE A 28 4.81 -9.28 6.56
C ILE A 28 4.34 -8.02 7.26
N LEU A 29 3.16 -7.54 6.90
CA LEU A 29 2.55 -6.35 7.47
C LEU A 29 1.44 -6.76 8.44
N PHE A 30 1.53 -6.23 9.66
CA PHE A 30 0.51 -6.40 10.68
C PHE A 30 -0.29 -5.12 10.82
N ASP A 31 -1.56 -5.22 10.44
CA ASP A 31 -2.52 -4.13 10.35
C ASP A 31 -3.67 -4.34 11.33
N ASP A 32 -4.36 -3.26 11.71
CA ASP A 32 -5.67 -3.34 12.33
C ASP A 32 -6.64 -2.38 11.64
N VAL A 33 -7.86 -2.27 12.16
CA VAL A 33 -8.92 -1.41 11.60
C VAL A 33 -8.59 0.09 11.60
N HIS A 34 -7.57 0.53 12.33
CA HIS A 34 -7.13 1.91 12.42
C HIS A 34 -5.86 2.19 11.61
N THR A 35 -5.21 1.14 11.08
CA THR A 35 -4.07 1.29 10.19
C THR A 35 -4.47 1.96 8.88
N VAL A 36 -3.61 2.86 8.39
CA VAL A 36 -3.82 3.59 7.14
C VAL A 36 -3.73 2.66 5.91
N ASN A 37 -4.64 2.82 4.94
CA ASN A 37 -4.62 2.07 3.67
C ASN A 37 -3.32 2.26 2.86
N ALA A 38 -2.53 3.29 3.17
CA ALA A 38 -1.29 3.62 2.49
C ALA A 38 -0.26 2.48 2.48
N TRP A 39 -0.34 1.49 3.37
CA TRP A 39 0.56 0.33 3.39
C TRP A 39 0.48 -0.55 2.13
N LYS A 40 -0.65 -0.52 1.42
CA LYS A 40 -0.81 -1.19 0.12
C LYS A 40 0.19 -0.70 -0.94
N ILE A 41 0.78 0.48 -0.74
CA ILE A 41 1.82 1.00 -1.62
C ILE A 41 2.98 0.02 -1.81
N LEU A 42 3.29 -0.80 -0.80
CA LEU A 42 4.37 -1.78 -0.85
C LEU A 42 4.08 -2.90 -1.86
N GLU A 43 2.81 -3.31 -2.01
CA GLU A 43 2.42 -4.35 -2.98
C GLU A 43 2.77 -3.97 -4.42
N TYR A 44 2.77 -2.68 -4.74
CA TYR A 44 3.00 -2.18 -6.10
C TYR A 44 4.38 -1.55 -6.30
N SER A 45 5.03 -1.11 -5.22
CA SER A 45 6.27 -0.33 -5.29
C SER A 45 7.54 -1.16 -5.21
N VAL A 46 7.45 -2.38 -4.68
CA VAL A 46 8.61 -3.28 -4.54
C VAL A 46 8.27 -4.65 -5.12
N LYS A 47 9.27 -5.35 -5.65
CA LYS A 47 9.11 -6.71 -6.22
C LYS A 47 9.21 -7.81 -5.15
N ILE A 48 8.99 -7.47 -3.88
CA ILE A 48 9.09 -8.38 -2.75
C ILE A 48 7.68 -8.86 -2.42
N PRO A 49 7.44 -10.17 -2.20
CA PRO A 49 6.14 -10.66 -1.76
C PRO A 49 5.69 -9.97 -0.46
N VAL A 50 4.46 -9.43 -0.45
CA VAL A 50 3.87 -8.76 0.73
C VAL A 50 2.71 -9.61 1.25
N GLU A 51 2.78 -10.00 2.53
CA GLU A 51 1.73 -10.71 3.27
C GLU A 51 1.06 -9.72 4.22
N HIS A 52 -0.21 -9.39 4.01
CA HIS A 52 -0.99 -8.53 4.91
C HIS A 52 -1.80 -9.36 5.90
N ILE A 53 -1.52 -9.20 7.19
CA ILE A 53 -2.24 -9.86 8.28
C ILE A 53 -3.08 -8.80 9.00
N MET A 54 -4.40 -8.89 8.82
CA MET A 54 -5.36 -8.05 9.55
C MET A 54 -5.62 -8.65 10.92
N THR A 55 -5.27 -7.92 11.97
CA THR A 55 -5.46 -8.30 13.35
C THR A 55 -6.82 -7.84 13.87
N GLU A 56 -7.64 -8.79 14.31
CA GLU A 56 -8.91 -8.45 14.98
C GLU A 56 -8.68 -7.97 16.41
N ARG A 57 -9.35 -6.87 16.79
CA ARG A 57 -9.34 -6.37 18.17
C ARG A 57 -10.39 -7.11 19.00
N VAL A 58 -9.95 -7.86 20.01
CA VAL A 58 -10.86 -8.45 21.02
C VAL A 58 -11.42 -7.36 21.95
N LYS A 59 -10.59 -6.36 22.28
CA LYS A 59 -11.01 -5.16 23.03
C LYS A 59 -10.64 -3.93 22.21
N GLN A 60 -11.62 -3.07 21.94
CA GLN A 60 -11.45 -1.94 21.01
C GLN A 60 -10.27 -1.01 21.36
N ASN A 61 -9.96 -0.84 22.64
CA ASN A 61 -8.86 0.01 23.09
C ASN A 61 -7.49 -0.70 23.21
N LYS A 62 -7.37 -1.97 22.79
CA LYS A 62 -6.12 -2.73 22.87
C LYS A 62 -5.79 -3.36 21.53
N SER A 63 -4.66 -2.96 20.96
CA SER A 63 -4.08 -3.59 19.78
C SER A 63 -3.54 -4.98 20.13
N LEU A 64 -3.68 -5.94 19.22
CA LEU A 64 -3.03 -7.25 19.30
C LEU A 64 -1.90 -7.39 18.26
N VAL A 65 -1.54 -6.28 17.60
CA VAL A 65 -0.53 -6.25 16.54
C VAL A 65 0.82 -6.73 17.06
N ASP A 66 1.30 -6.21 18.19
CA ASP A 66 2.65 -6.53 18.69
C ASP A 66 2.80 -8.01 19.08
N ILE A 67 1.76 -8.57 19.70
CA ILE A 67 1.78 -9.99 20.11
C ILE A 67 1.67 -10.91 18.90
N GLN A 68 0.87 -10.56 17.88
CA GLN A 68 0.79 -11.35 16.65
C GLN A 68 2.07 -11.27 15.83
N LEU A 69 2.69 -10.08 15.74
CA LEU A 69 3.99 -9.91 15.08
C LEU A 69 5.05 -10.77 15.76
N THR A 70 5.15 -10.69 17.09
CA THR A 70 6.09 -11.50 17.87
C THR A 70 5.85 -13.00 17.64
N ALA A 71 4.60 -13.45 17.74
CA ALA A 71 4.25 -14.85 17.52
C ALA A 71 4.60 -15.32 16.10
N ARG A 72 4.31 -14.50 15.08
CA ARG A 72 4.62 -14.83 13.69
C ARG A 72 6.13 -14.83 13.43
N ALA A 73 6.89 -13.89 13.98
CA ALA A 73 8.35 -13.88 13.85
C ALA A 73 8.96 -15.18 14.39
N CYS A 74 8.48 -15.65 15.56
CA CYS A 74 8.87 -16.96 16.09
C CYS A 74 8.47 -18.12 15.17
N GLN A 75 7.26 -18.10 14.59
CA GLN A 75 6.85 -19.12 13.61
C GLN A 75 7.77 -19.14 12.38
N GLU A 76 8.10 -17.96 11.82
CA GLU A 76 9.03 -17.86 10.69
C GLU A 76 10.41 -18.40 11.04
N HIS A 77 10.92 -18.08 12.24
CA HIS A 77 12.20 -18.58 12.70
C HIS A 77 12.21 -20.11 12.84
N TYR A 78 11.25 -20.68 13.56
CA TYR A 78 11.27 -22.11 13.89
C TYR A 78 10.71 -23.02 12.81
N GLN A 79 9.72 -22.57 12.03
CA GLN A 79 9.07 -23.40 11.01
C GLN A 79 9.67 -23.19 9.62
N ASN A 80 10.07 -21.96 9.30
CA ASN A 80 10.60 -21.61 7.98
C ASN A 80 12.11 -21.37 7.98
N GLN A 81 12.77 -21.56 9.14
CA GLN A 81 14.22 -21.42 9.30
C GLN A 81 14.74 -20.03 8.91
N VAL A 82 13.93 -18.99 9.13
CA VAL A 82 14.35 -17.60 8.91
C VAL A 82 15.35 -17.20 9.99
N ASP A 83 16.59 -16.91 9.59
CA ASP A 83 17.67 -16.56 10.51
C ASP A 83 17.90 -15.05 10.68
N SER A 84 17.21 -14.23 9.88
CA SER A 84 17.45 -12.78 9.80
C SER A 84 16.14 -12.02 9.66
N PHE A 85 15.99 -10.97 10.47
CA PHE A 85 14.79 -10.16 10.53
C PHE A 85 15.13 -8.67 10.39
N VAL A 86 14.30 -7.97 9.63
CA VAL A 86 14.25 -6.52 9.63
C VAL A 86 12.97 -6.11 10.35
N ILE A 87 13.12 -5.53 11.55
CA ILE A 87 11.99 -5.02 12.33
C ILE A 87 11.81 -3.55 12.01
N VAL A 88 10.65 -3.19 11.45
CA VAL A 88 10.32 -1.81 11.09
C VAL A 88 9.32 -1.25 12.09
N SER A 89 9.82 -0.87 13.27
CA SER A 89 9.01 -0.30 14.34
C SER A 89 9.88 0.51 15.31
N SER A 90 9.32 1.59 15.83
CA SER A 90 9.95 2.40 16.90
C SER A 90 9.52 1.97 18.31
N ASP A 91 8.68 0.93 18.42
CA ASP A 91 8.18 0.43 19.69
C ASP A 91 9.25 -0.38 20.44
N SER A 92 9.45 -0.07 21.71
CA SER A 92 10.40 -0.77 22.58
C SER A 92 10.00 -2.19 22.92
N ASP A 93 8.72 -2.55 22.80
CA ASP A 93 8.23 -3.89 23.16
C ASP A 93 8.88 -5.00 22.32
N TYR A 94 9.31 -4.67 21.10
CA TYR A 94 10.05 -5.60 20.23
C TYR A 94 11.44 -5.97 20.75
N TRP A 95 11.95 -5.26 21.76
CA TRP A 95 13.15 -5.68 22.48
C TRP A 95 13.01 -7.09 23.03
N GLY A 96 11.83 -7.44 23.57
CA GLY A 96 11.57 -8.78 24.10
C GLY A 96 11.73 -9.88 23.05
N LEU A 97 11.31 -9.63 21.81
CA LEU A 97 11.52 -10.55 20.68
C LEU A 97 13.02 -10.67 20.34
N ILE A 98 13.68 -9.53 20.16
CA ILE A 98 15.11 -9.46 19.78
C ILE A 98 15.99 -10.16 20.81
N SER A 99 15.74 -9.93 22.10
CA SER A 99 16.51 -10.54 23.18
C SER A 99 16.21 -12.03 23.37
N SER A 100 15.04 -12.51 22.92
CA SER A 100 14.63 -13.91 23.10
C SER A 100 15.11 -14.83 21.99
N LEU A 101 15.26 -14.32 20.75
CA LEU A 101 15.77 -15.08 19.60
C LEU A 101 17.26 -14.81 19.40
N SER A 102 18.08 -15.23 20.36
CA SER A 102 19.53 -14.94 20.39
C SER A 102 20.33 -15.53 19.23
N ASP A 103 19.79 -16.54 18.54
CA ASP A 103 20.36 -17.20 17.38
C ASP A 103 19.89 -16.60 16.04
N ALA A 104 19.01 -15.59 16.07
CA ALA A 104 18.61 -14.81 14.91
C ALA A 104 19.37 -13.48 14.82
N ARG A 105 19.50 -12.97 13.59
CA ARG A 105 20.10 -11.67 13.29
C ARG A 105 19.01 -10.62 13.12
N PHE A 106 19.20 -9.46 13.73
CA PHE A 106 18.23 -8.38 13.66
C PHE A 106 18.84 -7.11 13.08
N LEU A 107 18.07 -6.46 12.21
CA LEU A 107 18.20 -5.07 11.85
C LEU A 107 16.92 -4.35 12.28
N VAL A 108 17.05 -3.23 12.99
CA VAL A 108 15.89 -2.43 13.39
C VAL A 108 15.85 -1.11 12.63
N MET A 109 14.76 -0.85 11.94
CA MET A 109 14.50 0.42 11.26
C MET A 109 13.51 1.23 12.09
N ILE A 110 13.94 2.39 12.57
CA ILE A 110 13.17 3.25 13.48
C ILE A 110 12.91 4.63 12.88
N GLU A 111 11.91 5.34 13.39
CA GLU A 111 11.75 6.78 13.13
C GLU A 111 12.38 7.57 14.27
N ARG A 112 13.16 8.60 13.91
CA ARG A 112 14.04 9.33 14.84
C ARG A 112 13.30 9.91 16.04
N GLU A 113 12.12 10.48 15.78
CA GLU A 113 11.28 11.16 16.78
C GLU A 113 10.41 10.20 17.61
N LYS A 114 10.23 8.96 17.16
CA LYS A 114 9.34 7.98 17.81
C LYS A 114 10.07 6.99 18.71
N CYS A 115 11.40 7.04 18.75
CA CYS A 115 12.22 6.11 19.52
C CYS A 115 13.02 6.84 20.61
N GLY A 116 12.78 6.45 21.87
CA GLY A 116 13.46 7.01 23.05
C GLY A 116 14.94 6.62 23.15
N PRO A 117 15.73 7.32 23.98
CA PRO A 117 17.16 7.07 24.16
C PRO A 117 17.46 5.67 24.71
N ASP A 118 16.59 5.14 25.58
CA ASP A 118 16.81 3.86 26.27
C ASP A 118 16.81 2.67 25.30
N MET A 119 15.87 2.64 24.36
CA MET A 119 15.81 1.59 23.33
C MET A 119 17.05 1.66 22.40
N LYS A 120 17.49 2.88 22.05
CA LYS A 120 18.69 3.07 21.22
C LYS A 120 19.94 2.59 21.93
N ALA A 121 20.06 2.85 23.23
CA ALA A 121 21.15 2.36 24.06
C ALA A 121 21.13 0.82 24.12
N ALA A 122 19.96 0.21 24.39
CA ALA A 122 19.83 -1.25 24.45
C ALA A 122 20.25 -1.95 23.13
N LEU A 123 19.82 -1.41 21.98
CA LEU A 123 20.21 -1.90 20.66
C LEU A 123 21.72 -1.81 20.46
N ALA A 124 22.31 -0.64 20.74
CA ALA A 124 23.74 -0.41 20.58
C ALA A 124 24.58 -1.30 21.50
N ASP A 125 24.22 -1.40 22.79
CA ASP A 125 24.93 -2.16 23.80
C ASP A 125 24.91 -3.67 23.52
N SER A 126 23.87 -4.15 22.84
CA SER A 126 23.74 -5.56 22.44
C SER A 126 24.23 -5.86 21.02
N GLY A 127 24.88 -4.88 20.38
CA GLY A 127 25.44 -5.03 19.04
C GLY A 127 24.39 -5.21 17.93
N ILE A 128 23.13 -4.83 18.18
CA ILE A 128 22.05 -4.88 17.20
C ILE A 128 22.12 -3.63 16.32
N PHE A 129 22.24 -3.84 15.01
CA PHE A 129 22.29 -2.74 14.07
C PHE A 129 20.91 -2.08 13.94
N TYR A 130 20.89 -0.74 13.98
CA TYR A 130 19.68 0.02 13.71
C TYR A 130 19.96 1.21 12.80
N CYS A 131 18.96 1.62 12.03
CA CYS A 131 19.02 2.81 11.18
C CYS A 131 17.72 3.61 11.23
N TYR A 132 17.80 4.89 10.83
CA TYR A 132 16.64 5.76 10.79
C TYR A 132 16.00 5.71 9.41
N LEU A 133 14.69 5.42 9.36
CA LEU A 133 13.90 5.52 8.14
C LEU A 133 13.97 6.92 7.51
N ASP A 134 14.11 7.94 8.36
CA ASP A 134 14.24 9.34 7.97
C ASP A 134 15.45 9.60 7.06
N ASP A 135 16.53 8.83 7.22
CA ASP A 135 17.78 9.04 6.49
C ASP A 135 17.67 8.57 5.02
N PHE A 136 16.68 7.73 4.71
CA PHE A 136 16.42 7.24 3.36
C PHE A 136 15.40 8.09 2.60
N TYR A 137 14.83 9.10 3.27
CA TYR A 137 13.80 9.97 2.73
C TYR A 137 14.43 11.17 1.99
N SER A 138 15.09 10.91 0.86
CA SER A 138 15.68 11.95 0.00
C SER A 138 14.89 12.10 -1.31
N GLY A 139 14.38 13.31 -1.59
CA GLY A 139 13.89 13.80 -2.90
C GLY A 139 12.76 13.03 -3.63
N ASN A 140 12.89 11.73 -3.84
CA ASN A 140 11.99 10.84 -4.61
C ASN A 140 10.69 10.47 -3.88
N ALA A 141 10.48 10.97 -2.66
CA ALA A 141 9.31 10.58 -1.87
C ALA A 141 8.02 11.31 -2.25
N GLU A 142 8.13 12.45 -2.94
CA GLU A 142 6.98 13.18 -3.47
C GLU A 142 6.30 12.38 -4.59
N ASP A 143 7.09 11.78 -5.50
CA ASP A 143 6.58 10.87 -6.53
C ASP A 143 5.89 9.64 -5.92
N ILE A 144 6.42 9.10 -4.82
CA ILE A 144 5.82 7.95 -4.12
C ILE A 144 4.44 8.34 -3.56
N LYS A 145 4.34 9.51 -2.92
CA LYS A 145 3.09 10.03 -2.36
C LYS A 145 2.06 10.32 -3.45
N LEU A 146 2.46 10.99 -4.53
CA LEU A 146 1.60 11.30 -5.67
C LEU A 146 1.09 10.03 -6.35
N ASN A 147 1.97 9.04 -6.58
CA ASN A 147 1.56 7.77 -7.14
C ASN A 147 0.54 7.03 -6.26
N ALA A 148 0.77 6.99 -4.95
CA ALA A 148 -0.19 6.36 -4.02
C ALA A 148 -1.55 7.05 -4.04
N LEU A 149 -1.56 8.39 -4.10
CA LEU A 149 -2.78 9.18 -4.21
C LEU A 149 -3.51 8.87 -5.52
N PHE A 150 -2.81 8.87 -6.65
CA PHE A 150 -3.40 8.51 -7.95
C PHE A 150 -3.97 7.09 -7.95
N GLN A 151 -3.30 6.13 -7.34
CA GLN A 151 -3.79 4.75 -7.27
C GLN A 151 -5.09 4.63 -6.48
N GLU A 152 -5.19 5.27 -5.30
CA GLU A 152 -6.45 5.28 -4.55
C GLU A 152 -7.56 6.03 -5.31
N MET A 153 -7.22 7.10 -6.04
CA MET A 153 -8.18 7.77 -6.93
C MET A 153 -8.65 6.87 -8.07
N TYR A 154 -7.75 6.15 -8.75
CA TYR A 154 -8.10 5.22 -9.82
C TYR A 154 -8.99 4.08 -9.31
N ARG A 155 -8.67 3.53 -8.14
CA ARG A 155 -9.51 2.51 -7.49
C ARG A 155 -10.91 3.04 -7.20
N TRP A 156 -11.02 4.26 -6.67
CA TRP A 156 -12.33 4.88 -6.44
C TRP A 156 -13.10 5.09 -7.74
N ILE A 157 -12.42 5.51 -8.82
CA ILE A 157 -13.02 5.68 -10.16
C ILE A 157 -13.53 4.33 -10.69
N ASP A 158 -12.73 3.27 -10.63
CA ASP A 158 -13.09 1.93 -11.12
C ASP A 158 -14.26 1.32 -10.35
N ASP A 159 -14.35 1.59 -9.04
CA ASP A 159 -15.46 1.17 -8.19
C ASP A 159 -16.74 1.99 -8.47
N SER A 160 -16.58 3.28 -8.79
CA SER A 160 -17.71 4.23 -8.94
C SER A 160 -18.29 4.29 -10.35
N ILE A 161 -17.49 4.07 -11.40
CA ILE A 161 -17.88 4.27 -12.79
C ILE A 161 -17.81 2.96 -13.57
N LYS A 162 -18.97 2.32 -13.77
CA LYS A 162 -19.13 1.17 -14.66
C LYS A 162 -20.12 1.50 -15.76
N LEU A 163 -19.63 2.02 -16.88
CA LEU A 163 -20.45 2.38 -18.04
C LEU A 163 -20.01 1.61 -19.29
N ASN A 164 -20.87 0.72 -19.77
CA ASN A 164 -20.71 0.12 -21.10
C ASN A 164 -21.46 0.97 -22.13
N VAL A 165 -20.70 1.68 -22.96
CA VAL A 165 -21.24 2.62 -23.95
C VAL A 165 -22.01 1.93 -25.08
N ASN A 166 -21.75 0.63 -25.33
CA ASN A 166 -22.51 -0.16 -26.30
C ASN A 166 -23.87 -0.56 -25.73
N GLU A 167 -23.90 -1.02 -24.48
CA GLU A 167 -25.16 -1.30 -23.78
C GLU A 167 -26.02 -0.04 -23.64
N MET A 168 -25.39 1.10 -23.39
CA MET A 168 -26.05 2.42 -23.39
C MET A 168 -26.68 2.72 -24.75
N LEU A 169 -25.95 2.55 -25.86
CA LEU A 169 -26.49 2.77 -27.21
C LEU A 169 -27.63 1.79 -27.54
N ASP A 170 -27.47 0.51 -27.19
CA ASP A 170 -28.50 -0.50 -27.41
C ASP A 170 -29.78 -0.21 -26.60
N ALA A 171 -29.64 0.24 -25.34
CA ALA A 171 -30.75 0.70 -24.53
C ALA A 171 -31.43 1.94 -25.12
N ALA A 172 -30.66 2.91 -25.60
CA ALA A 172 -31.20 4.11 -26.24
C ALA A 172 -32.01 3.78 -27.50
N LEU A 173 -31.45 2.99 -28.42
CA LEU A 173 -32.13 2.56 -29.66
C LEU A 173 -33.45 1.85 -29.37
N ARG A 174 -33.45 0.92 -28.40
CA ARG A 174 -34.67 0.23 -27.94
C ARG A 174 -35.71 1.20 -27.39
N ASN A 175 -35.31 2.12 -26.50
CA ASN A 175 -36.22 3.05 -25.85
C ASN A 175 -36.80 4.09 -26.83
N THR A 176 -36.04 4.48 -27.86
CA THR A 176 -36.50 5.38 -28.91
C THR A 176 -37.16 4.67 -30.10
N ARG A 177 -37.17 3.32 -30.11
CA ARG A 177 -37.64 2.48 -31.23
C ARG A 177 -36.96 2.80 -32.56
N LEU A 178 -35.68 3.14 -32.50
CA LEU A 178 -34.87 3.39 -33.70
C LEU A 178 -34.07 2.13 -34.03
N GLU A 179 -33.96 1.83 -35.32
CA GLU A 179 -33.06 0.80 -35.83
C GLU A 179 -31.91 1.46 -36.58
N MET A 180 -30.72 0.87 -36.45
CA MET A 180 -29.53 1.27 -37.20
C MET A 180 -28.91 0.03 -37.81
N SER A 181 -28.52 0.12 -39.08
CA SER A 181 -27.62 -0.86 -39.69
C SER A 181 -26.26 -0.84 -38.98
N ALA A 182 -25.45 -1.89 -39.19
CA ALA A 182 -24.11 -1.95 -38.63
C ALA A 182 -23.22 -0.77 -39.07
N ALA A 183 -23.40 -0.30 -40.32
CA ALA A 183 -22.67 0.83 -40.85
C ALA A 183 -23.07 2.15 -40.14
N GLU A 184 -24.38 2.38 -39.97
CA GLU A 184 -24.90 3.57 -39.27
C GLU A 184 -24.50 3.56 -37.79
N ARG A 185 -24.57 2.40 -37.14
CA ARG A 185 -24.13 2.23 -35.74
C ARG A 185 -22.65 2.59 -35.59
N LYS A 186 -21.78 2.10 -36.49
CA LYS A 186 -20.36 2.42 -36.48
C LYS A 186 -20.12 3.92 -36.68
N GLN A 187 -20.81 4.54 -37.64
CA GLN A 187 -20.68 5.96 -37.90
C GLN A 187 -21.15 6.82 -36.72
N PHE A 188 -22.27 6.45 -36.09
CA PHE A 188 -22.80 7.11 -34.90
C PHE A 188 -21.82 7.01 -33.73
N TYR A 189 -21.26 5.81 -33.50
CA TYR A 189 -20.28 5.57 -32.46
C TYR A 189 -19.04 6.47 -32.63
N GLU A 190 -18.43 6.46 -33.81
CA GLU A 190 -17.23 7.25 -34.12
C GLU A 190 -17.47 8.76 -33.98
N LYS A 191 -18.65 9.24 -34.38
CA LYS A 191 -18.98 10.67 -34.36
C LYS A 191 -19.32 11.18 -32.96
N HIS A 192 -20.14 10.42 -32.21
CA HIS A 192 -20.80 10.91 -31.00
C HIS A 192 -20.34 10.23 -29.70
N ILE A 193 -20.09 8.92 -29.72
CA ILE A 193 -19.76 8.13 -28.51
C ILE A 193 -18.26 8.12 -28.25
N ARG A 194 -17.42 7.89 -29.28
CA ARG A 194 -15.96 7.84 -29.13
C ARG A 194 -15.38 9.14 -28.55
N ASN A 195 -16.04 10.27 -28.82
CA ASN A 195 -15.60 11.60 -28.40
C ASN A 195 -16.38 12.11 -27.18
N MET A 196 -16.94 11.23 -26.35
CA MET A 196 -17.50 11.64 -25.06
C MET A 196 -16.44 12.31 -24.19
N SER A 197 -16.86 13.31 -23.43
CA SER A 197 -15.98 14.06 -22.53
C SER A 197 -16.50 14.00 -21.11
N LEU A 198 -15.57 13.94 -20.16
CA LEU A 198 -15.85 14.19 -18.76
C LEU A 198 -15.82 15.69 -18.53
N VAL A 199 -16.85 16.20 -17.86
CA VAL A 199 -16.93 17.58 -17.39
C VAL A 199 -17.04 17.56 -15.88
N ILE A 200 -16.22 18.38 -15.23
CA ILE A 200 -16.20 18.56 -13.78
C ILE A 200 -16.69 19.98 -13.52
N ASP A 201 -17.75 20.12 -12.73
CA ASP A 201 -18.26 21.43 -12.33
C ASP A 201 -17.45 22.04 -11.17
N ASP A 202 -17.78 23.28 -10.80
CA ASP A 202 -17.08 24.00 -9.72
C ASP A 202 -17.23 23.33 -8.34
N ASP A 203 -18.26 22.49 -8.17
CA ASP A 203 -18.52 21.72 -6.95
C ASP A 203 -17.84 20.34 -6.97
N GLY A 204 -17.16 19.99 -8.07
CA GLY A 204 -16.45 18.73 -8.25
C GLY A 204 -17.33 17.56 -8.71
N ASN A 205 -18.59 17.80 -9.12
CA ASN A 205 -19.43 16.74 -9.68
C ASN A 205 -18.99 16.40 -11.09
N VAL A 206 -18.95 15.10 -11.39
CA VAL A 206 -18.54 14.58 -12.69
C VAL A 206 -19.76 14.24 -13.53
N SER A 207 -19.80 14.75 -14.76
CA SER A 207 -20.79 14.39 -15.77
C SER A 207 -20.11 13.89 -17.06
N ILE A 208 -20.77 12.97 -17.76
CA ILE A 208 -20.34 12.48 -19.08
C ILE A 208 -21.21 13.14 -20.14
N GLU A 209 -20.59 13.84 -21.08
CA GLU A 209 -21.29 14.51 -22.18
C GLU A 209 -21.07 13.83 -23.52
N LEU A 210 -22.16 13.71 -24.30
CA LEU A 210 -22.11 13.28 -25.71
C LEU A 210 -21.83 14.49 -26.60
N LYS A 211 -20.92 14.33 -27.56
CA LYS A 211 -20.65 15.37 -28.55
C LYS A 211 -21.84 15.53 -29.48
N ARG A 212 -22.67 16.53 -29.22
CA ARG A 212 -23.80 16.94 -30.08
C ARG A 212 -23.29 18.03 -31.03
N LYS A 213 -23.06 17.68 -32.30
CA LYS A 213 -22.93 18.65 -33.40
C LYS A 213 -24.22 18.63 -34.19
#